data_AF-H0TFW1-F1
#
_entry.id   AF-H0TFW1-F1
#
_cell.length_a   1.000
_cell.length_b   1.000
_cell.length_c   1.000
_cell.angle_alpha   90.00
_cell.angle_beta   90.00
_cell.angle_gamma   90.00
#
_symmetry.space_group_name_H-M   'P 1'
#
loop_
_entity.id
_entity.type
_entity.pdbx_description
1 polymer ?
#
loop_
_entity_poly.entity_id
_entity_poly.type
_entity_poly.pdbx_seq_one_letter_code
_entity_poly.pdbx_strand_id
1 'polypeptide(L)' 'MVDQDNPFADLGLEQAIHLRWALRDIKARRLSLAPVSDDDLRLLTERGLVEVADGGPVLTQAGLDTIE' A
#
# COMPACT_ATOMS: atom_id res chain seq x y z
N MET A 1 14.65 8.61 17.55
CA MET A 1 14.49 7.15 17.45
C MET A 1 13.14 6.91 16.80
N VAL A 2 13.12 6.54 15.53
CA VAL A 2 12.07 5.73 14.90
C VAL A 2 12.79 5.19 13.68
N ASP A 3 13.39 4.02 13.82
CA ASP A 3 13.51 3.15 12.65
C ASP A 3 12.06 2.87 12.30
N GLN A 4 11.52 3.63 11.34
CA GLN A 4 10.18 3.38 10.84
C GLN A 4 10.19 1.94 10.37
N ASP A 5 9.45 1.10 11.10
CA ASP A 5 9.22 -0.30 10.81
C ASP A 5 8.77 -0.38 9.36
N ASN A 6 9.73 -0.63 8.45
CA ASN A 6 9.44 -0.63 7.03
C ASN A 6 8.57 -1.88 6.84
N PRO A 7 7.26 -1.75 6.58
CA PRO A 7 6.35 -2.90 6.60
C PRO A 7 6.66 -3.89 5.47
N PHE A 8 7.59 -3.51 4.59
CA PHE A 8 8.12 -4.26 3.47
C PHE A 8 9.56 -4.75 3.68
N ALA A 9 10.14 -4.66 4.87
CA ALA A 9 11.53 -5.07 5.14
C ALA A 9 11.77 -6.56 4.85
N ASP A 10 10.74 -7.40 5.04
CA ASP A 10 10.74 -8.83 4.68
C ASP A 10 10.54 -9.09 3.17
N LEU A 11 10.23 -8.06 2.39
CA LEU A 11 9.97 -8.19 0.96
C LEU A 11 11.21 -7.81 0.15
N GLY A 12 11.35 -8.40 -1.04
CA GLY A 12 12.38 -7.99 -1.98
C GLY A 12 12.25 -6.50 -2.34
N LEU A 13 13.37 -5.84 -2.62
CA LEU A 13 13.43 -4.40 -2.94
C LEU A 13 12.41 -4.01 -4.04
N GLU A 14 12.31 -4.80 -5.11
CA GLU A 14 11.35 -4.57 -6.19
C GLU A 14 9.92 -4.62 -5.67
N GLN A 15 9.58 -5.65 -4.89
CA GLN A 15 8.24 -5.83 -4.33
C GLN A 15 7.86 -4.72 -3.35
N ALA A 16 8.82 -4.25 -2.53
CA ALA A 16 8.64 -3.08 -1.68
C ALA A 16 8.38 -1.80 -2.50
N ILE A 17 9.08 -1.59 -3.61
CA ILE A 17 8.85 -0.45 -4.52
C ILE A 17 7.46 -0.54 -5.15
N HIS A 18 7.08 -1.72 -5.62
CA HIS A 18 5.76 -1.98 -6.22
C HIS A 18 4.63 -1.65 -5.22
N LEU A 19 4.71 -2.13 -3.98
CA LEU A 19 3.71 -1.88 -2.94
C LEU A 19 3.62 -0.40 -2.55
N ARG A 20 4.76 0.30 -2.51
CA ARG A 20 4.77 1.75 -2.24
C ARG A 20 4.10 2.54 -3.37
N TRP A 21 4.32 2.14 -4.62
CA TRP A 21 3.60 2.70 -5.76
C TRP A 21 2.11 2.39 -5.71
N ALA A 22 1.74 1.15 -5.34
CA ALA A 22 0.35 0.74 -5.17
C ALA A 22 -0.38 1.60 -4.12
N LEU A 23 0.24 1.82 -2.95
CA LEU A 23 -0.28 2.73 -1.93
C LEU A 23 -0.50 4.15 -2.46
N ARG A 24 0.47 4.67 -3.21
CA ARG A 24 0.38 6.00 -3.80
C ARG A 24 -0.75 6.10 -4.84
N ASP A 25 -0.95 5.06 -5.62
CA ASP A 25 -1.99 5.00 -6.66
C ASP A 25 -3.40 4.91 -6.04
N ILE A 26 -3.55 4.10 -4.99
CA ILE A 26 -4.78 4.01 -4.17
C ILE A 26 -5.10 5.39 -3.55
N LYS A 27 -4.11 6.06 -2.94
CA LYS A 27 -4.29 7.43 -2.39
C LYS A 27 -4.72 8.44 -3.46
N ALA A 28 -4.14 8.35 -4.65
CA ALA A 28 -4.47 9.23 -5.77
C ALA A 28 -5.78 8.83 -6.47
N ARG A 29 -6.44 7.73 -6.06
CA ARG A 29 -7.57 7.10 -6.76
C ARG A 29 -7.30 6.90 -8.24
N ARG A 30 -6.05 6.58 -8.59
CA ARG A 30 -5.58 6.44 -9.98
C ARG A 30 -5.67 5.02 -10.52
N LEU A 31 -6.43 4.16 -9.82
CA LEU A 31 -6.66 2.75 -10.16
C LEU A 31 -7.25 2.52 -11.57
N SER A 32 -7.77 3.56 -12.24
CA SER A 32 -8.19 3.49 -13.65
C SER A 32 -7.03 3.42 -14.65
N LEU A 33 -5.83 3.91 -14.32
CA LEU A 33 -4.68 3.95 -15.24
C LEU A 33 -3.72 2.78 -15.03
N ALA A 34 -3.56 2.34 -13.77
CA ALA A 34 -2.78 1.17 -13.41
C ALA A 34 -3.56 0.39 -12.34
N PRO A 35 -4.29 -0.68 -12.70
CA PRO A 35 -4.90 -1.52 -11.70
C PRO A 35 -3.78 -2.13 -10.84
N VAL A 36 -3.84 -1.86 -9.53
CA VAL A 36 -3.00 -2.55 -8.54
C VAL A 36 -3.29 -4.05 -8.63
N SER A 37 -2.24 -4.88 -8.55
CA SER A 37 -2.42 -6.33 -8.52
C SER A 37 -3.26 -6.73 -7.30
N ASP A 38 -4.16 -7.69 -7.48
CA ASP A 38 -5.01 -8.19 -6.40
C ASP A 38 -4.17 -8.77 -5.24
N ASP A 39 -3.04 -9.44 -5.55
CA ASP A 39 -2.05 -9.91 -4.58
C ASP A 39 -1.44 -8.78 -3.75
N ASP A 40 -1.05 -7.67 -4.39
CA ASP A 40 -0.50 -6.50 -3.71
C ASP A 40 -1.56 -5.86 -2.82
N LEU A 41 -2.79 -5.70 -3.32
CA LEU A 41 -3.91 -5.14 -2.57
C LEU A 41 -4.23 -5.98 -1.33
N ARG A 42 -4.25 -7.30 -1.49
CA ARG A 42 -4.50 -8.24 -0.42
C ARG A 42 -3.41 -8.18 0.64
N LEU A 43 -2.15 -8.15 0.23
CA LEU A 43 -1.01 -8.01 1.14
C LEU A 43 -1.05 -6.68 1.91
N LEU A 44 -1.36 -5.56 1.24
CA LEU A 44 -1.54 -4.26 1.88
C LEU A 44 -2.69 -4.26 2.89
N THR A 45 -3.77 -4.99 2.58
CA THR A 45 -4.93 -5.14 3.48
C THR A 45 -4.59 -6.01 4.68
N GLU A 46 -3.90 -7.13 4.48
CA GLU A 46 -3.44 -8.02 5.57
C GLU A 46 -2.44 -7.32 6.50
N ARG A 47 -1.63 -6.40 5.97
CA ARG A 47 -0.69 -5.57 6.74
C ARG A 47 -1.37 -4.38 7.43
N GLY A 48 -2.66 -4.14 7.21
CA GLY A 48 -3.39 -3.00 7.75
C GLY A 48 -3.00 -1.64 7.16
N LEU A 49 -2.37 -1.62 5.98
CA LEU A 49 -1.95 -0.41 5.26
C LEU A 49 -3.09 0.14 4.38
N VAL A 50 -4.01 -0.73 3.98
CA VAL A 50 -5.19 -0.42 3.16
C VAL A 50 -6.42 -1.09 3.80
N GLU A 51 -7.56 -0.42 3.75
CA GLU A 51 -8.85 -0.99 4.10
C GLU A 51 -9.76 -0.99 2.88
N VAL A 52 -10.47 -2.09 2.64
CA VAL A 52 -11.46 -2.19 1.57
C VAL A 52 -12.82 -1.77 2.13
N ALA A 53 -13.30 -0.60 1.71
CA ALA A 53 -14.65 -0.12 2.02
C ALA A 53 -15.58 -0.32 0.81
N ASP A 54 -16.88 -0.14 1.01
CA ASP A 54 -17.93 -0.29 -0.03
C ASP A 54 -17.68 0.58 -1.29
N GLY A 55 -16.85 1.61 -1.19
CA GLY A 55 -16.42 2.49 -2.28
C GLY A 55 -15.04 2.20 -2.88
N GLY A 56 -14.39 1.10 -2.50
CA GLY A 56 -13.06 0.70 -2.95
C GLY A 56 -11.98 0.74 -1.85
N PRO A 57 -10.73 0.41 -2.21
CA PRO A 57 -9.62 0.42 -1.27
C PRO A 57 -9.26 1.85 -0.85
N VAL A 58 -9.04 2.03 0.45
CA VAL A 58 -8.74 3.30 1.09
C VAL A 58 -7.46 3.16 1.89
N LEU A 59 -6.56 4.15 1.84
CA LEU A 59 -5.35 4.12 2.65
C LEU A 59 -5.67 4.32 4.14
N THR A 60 -5.06 3.50 4.99
CA THR A 60 -5.07 3.71 6.44
C THR A 60 -4.00 4.72 6.84
N GLN A 61 -4.00 5.13 8.11
CA GLN A 61 -2.95 5.99 8.65
C GLN A 61 -1.55 5.35 8.53
N ALA A 62 -1.44 4.03 8.69
CA ALA A 62 -0.18 3.31 8.53
C ALA A 62 0.30 3.29 7.07
N GLY A 63 -0.63 3.09 6.11
CA GLY A 63 -0.31 3.22 4.69
C GLY A 63 0.14 4.63 4.30
N LEU A 64 -0.42 5.66 4.94
CA LEU A 64 -0.04 7.06 4.74
C LEU A 64 1.37 7.35 5.25
N ASP A 65 1.71 6.88 6.45
CA ASP A 65 3.04 7.04 7.05
C ASP A 65 4.14 6.37 6.21
N THR A 66 3.78 5.30 5.48
CA THR A 66 4.69 4.55 4.62
C THR A 66 5.10 5.30 3.34
N ILE A 67 4.26 6.24 2.88
CA ILE A 67 4.46 7.01 1.64
C ILE A 67 4.83 8.48 1.88
N GLU A 68 4.74 8.97 3.12
CA GLU A 68 5.06 10.34 3.53
C GLU A 68 6.54 10.51 3.92
#